data_AF-A0A7C1R3E5-F1
#
_entry.id   AF-A0A7C1R3E5-F1
#
_cell.length_a   1.000
_cell.length_b   1.000
_cell.length_c   1.000
_cell.angle_alpha   90.00
_cell.angle_beta   90.00
_cell.angle_gamma   90.00
#
_symmetry.space_group_name_H-M   'P 1'
#
loop_
_entity.id
_entity.type
_entity.pdbx_description
1 polymer ?
#
loop_
_entity_poly.entity_id
_entity_poly.type
_entity_poly.pdbx_seq_one_letter_code
_entity_poly.pdbx_strand_id
1 'polypeptide(L)'
;MPSNSNAFKGRFLFVLGSNWQISLAELDNYLRYSKNKGRIIDYSASTAIVEFEELHKNKQFVNELMEIQFTLGGCQKIAKIFDFIDLKTVKEGFPLQIMKFKKVEVARKKIIAVIEKSISGKSLIYPKIYESMFFAISIYPNLYNDEFYTDILVKHFLPFLNKGIKEILIEKGSVKAHYYSYPEKNLKSGNLNPIFPHVVIKYNLLTENRAEIIFGFTENGVYIARTFTVDDPNFKKKIDEERPCKEFKSSISPKLSIQMLNFLNVFDRREKLKILDPFVGNGTILLFALLQDFQIYGSDIDPS
;
A
#
# COMPACT_ATOMS: atom_id res chain seq x y z
N MET A 1 15.59 -23.85 9.24
CA MET A 1 15.41 -22.57 9.97
C MET A 1 13.93 -22.23 9.94
N PRO A 2 13.29 -21.92 11.08
CA PRO A 2 11.85 -21.68 11.12
C PRO A 2 11.49 -20.48 10.25
N SER A 3 10.34 -20.53 9.58
CA SER A 3 9.85 -19.43 8.74
C SER A 3 9.65 -18.17 9.58
N ASN A 4 10.13 -17.03 9.08
CA ASN A 4 9.98 -15.69 9.67
C ASN A 4 8.52 -15.22 9.84
N SER A 5 7.52 -16.05 9.49
CA SER A 5 6.10 -15.67 9.53
C SER A 5 5.58 -15.30 10.92
N ASN A 6 6.25 -15.74 12.00
CA ASN A 6 5.93 -15.28 13.36
C ASN A 6 6.53 -13.91 13.69
N ALA A 7 7.64 -13.51 13.06
CA ALA A 7 8.33 -12.24 13.36
C ALA A 7 7.54 -11.00 12.94
N PHE A 8 6.62 -11.16 11.98
CA PHE A 8 5.75 -10.09 11.47
C PHE A 8 4.29 -10.28 11.88
N LYS A 9 4.01 -11.16 12.84
CA LYS A 9 2.64 -11.35 13.34
C LYS A 9 2.13 -10.03 13.91
N GLY A 10 0.95 -9.60 13.48
CA GLY A 10 0.39 -8.29 13.89
C GLY A 10 0.90 -7.09 13.11
N ARG A 11 1.84 -7.28 12.16
CA ARG A 11 2.47 -6.19 11.43
C ARG A 11 1.99 -6.12 9.98
N PHE A 12 1.63 -4.92 9.55
CA PHE A 12 1.12 -4.64 8.21
C PHE A 12 1.82 -3.43 7.62
N LEU A 13 1.95 -3.41 6.30
CA LEU A 13 2.50 -2.31 5.54
C LEU A 13 1.35 -1.49 4.96
N PHE A 14 1.35 -0.19 5.24
CA PHE A 14 0.42 0.79 4.71
C PHE A 14 1.15 1.60 3.65
N VAL A 15 0.58 1.69 2.44
CA VAL A 15 1.09 2.57 1.39
C VAL A 15 0.45 3.94 1.56
N LEU A 16 1.27 4.97 1.78
CA LEU A 16 0.82 6.33 2.04
C LEU A 16 0.43 7.06 0.75
N GLY A 17 -0.42 8.08 0.88
CA GLY A 17 -0.81 8.99 -0.19
C GLY A 17 0.32 9.95 -0.60
N SER A 18 0.04 10.82 -1.57
CA SER A 18 1.02 11.78 -2.09
C SER A 18 1.48 12.79 -1.03
N ASN A 19 0.57 13.25 -0.16
CA ASN A 19 0.93 14.02 1.03
C ASN A 19 1.14 13.06 2.21
N TRP A 20 2.34 12.48 2.26
CA TRP A 20 2.68 11.44 3.21
C TRP A 20 2.67 11.93 4.66
N GLN A 21 2.98 13.21 4.93
CA GLN A 21 2.91 13.75 6.29
C GLN A 21 1.48 13.73 6.83
N ILE A 22 0.51 14.19 6.03
CA ILE A 22 -0.91 14.16 6.43
C ILE A 22 -1.39 12.71 6.52
N SER A 23 -1.04 11.86 5.56
CA SER A 23 -1.37 10.42 5.62
C SER A 23 -0.84 9.73 6.87
N LEU A 24 0.38 10.05 7.29
CA LEU A 24 1.00 9.49 8.48
C LEU A 24 0.32 9.99 9.76
N ALA A 25 0.00 11.29 9.83
CA ALA A 25 -0.71 11.89 10.95
C ALA A 25 -2.14 11.32 11.11
N GLU A 26 -2.85 11.15 10.00
CA GLU A 26 -4.16 10.50 9.97
C GLU A 26 -4.06 9.05 10.48
N LEU A 27 -3.07 8.30 10.00
CA LEU A 27 -2.85 6.92 10.41
C LEU A 27 -2.52 6.81 11.91
N ASP A 28 -1.63 7.66 12.43
CA ASP A 28 -1.30 7.69 13.86
C ASP A 28 -2.55 7.99 14.72
N ASN A 29 -3.38 8.95 14.30
CA ASN A 29 -4.65 9.25 14.96
C ASN A 29 -5.62 8.07 14.92
N TYR A 30 -5.76 7.40 13.78
CA TYR A 30 -6.59 6.20 13.67
C TYR A 30 -6.14 5.12 14.67
N LEU A 31 -4.84 4.86 14.73
CA LEU A 31 -4.27 3.84 15.61
C LEU A 31 -4.44 4.19 17.10
N ARG A 32 -4.46 5.47 17.46
CA ARG A 32 -4.66 5.93 18.84
C ARG A 32 -6.12 5.98 19.25
N TYR A 33 -7.03 6.35 18.35
CA TYR A 33 -8.40 6.76 18.71
C TYR A 33 -9.51 5.87 18.15
N SER A 34 -9.20 4.82 17.38
CA SER A 34 -10.17 3.83 16.93
C SER A 34 -10.17 2.56 17.80
N LYS A 35 -11.12 1.65 17.55
CA LYS A 35 -11.13 0.28 18.10
C LYS A 35 -9.86 -0.54 17.78
N ASN A 36 -9.19 -0.22 16.66
CA ASN A 36 -8.05 -0.98 16.14
C ASN A 36 -6.73 -0.36 16.62
N LYS A 37 -6.45 -0.52 17.92
CA LYS A 37 -5.25 0.06 18.55
C LYS A 37 -3.95 -0.52 18.00
N GLY A 38 -2.95 0.35 17.88
CA GLY A 38 -1.62 -0.02 17.41
C GLY A 38 -0.66 1.16 17.40
N ARG A 39 0.48 0.97 16.72
CA ARG A 39 1.51 2.00 16.56
C ARG A 39 2.26 1.82 15.25
N ILE A 40 2.79 2.92 14.73
CA ILE A 40 3.76 2.91 13.64
C ILE A 40 5.12 2.56 14.22
N ILE A 41 5.76 1.50 13.71
CA ILE A 41 7.07 1.01 14.18
C ILE A 41 8.21 1.35 13.23
N ASP A 42 7.89 1.68 11.97
CA ASP A 42 8.82 2.09 10.94
C ASP A 42 8.05 2.83 9.84
N TYR A 43 8.70 3.72 9.09
CA TYR A 43 8.06 4.44 7.99
C TYR A 43 9.08 5.03 7.00
N SER A 44 8.54 5.48 5.87
CA SER A 44 9.20 6.30 4.85
C SER A 44 8.19 7.28 4.28
N ALA A 45 8.58 8.09 3.27
CA ALA A 45 7.64 8.95 2.58
C ALA A 45 6.60 8.18 1.73
N SER A 46 6.79 6.87 1.53
CA SER A 46 5.90 6.05 0.70
C SER A 46 5.13 5.00 1.48
N THR A 47 5.65 4.54 2.62
CA THR A 47 5.05 3.45 3.39
C THR A 47 5.16 3.67 4.89
N ALA A 48 4.24 3.07 5.66
CA ALA A 48 4.32 2.97 7.11
C ALA A 48 4.11 1.52 7.53
N ILE A 49 4.90 1.05 8.50
CA ILE A 49 4.79 -0.27 9.09
C ILE A 49 4.05 -0.14 10.41
N VAL A 50 2.89 -0.76 10.47
CA VAL A 50 1.96 -0.69 11.59
C VAL A 50 1.96 -2.00 12.33
N GLU A 51 2.14 -1.94 13.64
CA GLU A 51 1.94 -3.06 14.57
C GLU A 51 0.62 -2.85 15.32
N PHE A 52 -0.35 -3.73 15.09
CA PHE A 52 -1.61 -3.75 15.83
C PHE A 52 -1.49 -4.59 17.10
N GLU A 53 -2.13 -4.14 18.18
CA GLU A 53 -2.15 -4.84 19.46
C GLU A 53 -2.90 -6.19 19.32
N GLU A 54 -4.14 -6.14 18.82
CA GLU A 54 -5.06 -7.29 18.87
C GLU A 54 -5.66 -7.67 17.50
N LEU A 55 -5.65 -6.79 16.49
CA LEU A 55 -6.33 -6.99 15.19
C LEU A 55 -6.03 -8.35 14.54
N HIS A 56 -4.77 -8.78 14.59
CA HIS A 56 -4.32 -10.03 13.99
C HIS A 56 -4.82 -11.30 14.70
N LYS A 57 -5.42 -11.18 15.89
CA LYS A 57 -6.04 -12.30 16.62
C LYS A 57 -7.46 -12.57 16.13
N ASN A 58 -8.11 -11.61 15.48
CA ASN A 58 -9.40 -11.82 14.84
C ASN A 58 -9.23 -12.74 13.61
N LYS A 59 -10.04 -13.80 13.52
CA LYS A 59 -10.05 -14.69 12.35
C LYS A 59 -10.47 -13.98 11.06
N GLN A 60 -11.25 -12.90 11.19
CA GLN A 60 -11.73 -12.06 10.09
C GLN A 60 -10.98 -10.73 9.99
N PHE A 61 -9.73 -10.65 10.47
CA PHE A 61 -8.95 -9.41 10.44
C PHE A 61 -8.86 -8.76 9.04
N VAL A 62 -8.99 -9.54 7.96
CA VAL A 62 -9.01 -9.02 6.60
C VAL A 62 -10.19 -8.05 6.38
N ASN A 63 -11.36 -8.34 6.95
CA ASN A 63 -12.52 -7.44 6.88
C ASN A 63 -12.25 -6.14 7.63
N GLU A 64 -11.61 -6.22 8.80
CA GLU A 64 -11.21 -5.03 9.56
C GLU A 64 -10.17 -4.19 8.78
N LEU A 65 -9.22 -4.82 8.09
CA LEU A 65 -8.29 -4.10 7.21
C LEU A 65 -9.04 -3.39 6.06
N MET A 66 -10.10 -4.00 5.51
CA MET A 66 -10.93 -3.35 4.50
C MET A 66 -11.70 -2.16 5.07
N GLU A 67 -12.24 -2.26 6.29
CA GLU A 67 -12.87 -1.13 7.00
C GLU A 67 -11.87 0.00 7.27
N ILE A 68 -10.64 -0.34 7.69
CA ILE A 68 -9.55 0.62 7.87
C ILE A 68 -9.24 1.33 6.54
N GLN A 69 -9.09 0.56 5.45
CA GLN A 69 -8.80 1.08 4.12
C GLN A 69 -9.91 2.02 3.60
N PHE A 70 -11.17 1.75 3.93
CA PHE A 70 -12.30 2.62 3.60
C PHE A 70 -12.29 3.91 4.45
N THR A 71 -12.00 3.77 5.75
CA THR A 71 -11.99 4.87 6.72
C THR A 71 -10.89 5.89 6.44
N LEU A 72 -9.72 5.44 6.00
CA LEU A 72 -8.57 6.32 5.74
C LEU A 72 -8.68 6.99 4.37
N GLY A 73 -8.47 8.31 4.34
CA GLY A 73 -8.37 9.10 3.11
C GLY A 73 -6.96 9.08 2.50
N GLY A 74 -5.95 9.00 3.36
CA GLY A 74 -4.53 9.07 3.01
C GLY A 74 -3.83 7.72 2.81
N CYS A 75 -4.53 6.60 2.88
CA CYS A 75 -3.96 5.27 2.65
C CYS A 75 -4.34 4.76 1.26
N GLN A 76 -3.36 4.38 0.44
CA GLN A 76 -3.62 3.81 -0.88
C GLN A 76 -3.86 2.30 -0.81
N LYS A 77 -3.13 1.59 0.05
CA LYS A 77 -3.13 0.13 0.15
C LYS A 77 -2.73 -0.33 1.53
N ILE A 78 -3.22 -1.51 1.90
CA ILE A 78 -2.75 -2.25 3.07
C ILE A 78 -2.28 -3.63 2.64
N ALA A 79 -1.09 -4.00 3.09
CA ALA A 79 -0.40 -5.21 2.71
C ALA A 79 0.08 -6.00 3.93
N LYS A 80 0.04 -7.32 3.83
CA LYS A 80 0.58 -8.22 4.85
C LYS A 80 2.07 -8.43 4.61
N ILE A 81 2.88 -8.29 5.64
CA ILE A 81 4.34 -8.47 5.58
C ILE A 81 4.68 -9.95 5.73
N PHE A 82 5.60 -10.43 4.91
CA PHE A 82 6.06 -11.83 4.92
C PHE A 82 7.54 -11.97 5.25
N ASP A 83 8.36 -11.00 4.86
CA ASP A 83 9.79 -11.04 5.13
C ASP A 83 10.42 -9.66 5.05
N PHE A 84 11.73 -9.62 5.32
CA PHE A 84 12.51 -8.39 5.34
C PHE A 84 13.92 -8.63 4.79
N ILE A 85 14.41 -7.67 4.02
CA ILE A 85 15.77 -7.64 3.50
C ILE A 85 16.45 -6.39 4.07
N ASP A 86 17.60 -6.59 4.70
CA ASP A 86 18.44 -5.49 5.16
C ASP A 86 18.87 -4.57 3.98
N LEU A 87 18.85 -3.25 4.21
CA LEU A 87 19.10 -2.26 3.15
C LEU A 87 20.50 -2.40 2.54
N LYS A 88 21.50 -2.74 3.36
CA LYS A 88 22.88 -2.94 2.90
C LYS A 88 22.95 -4.11 1.92
N THR A 89 22.19 -5.19 2.15
CA THR A 89 22.14 -6.32 1.20
C THR A 89 21.61 -5.88 -0.17
N VAL A 90 20.59 -5.03 -0.21
CA VAL A 90 20.07 -4.48 -1.49
C VAL A 90 21.10 -3.58 -2.16
N LYS A 91 21.71 -2.64 -1.42
CA LYS A 91 22.76 -1.75 -1.94
C LYS A 91 24.00 -2.51 -2.42
N GLU A 92 24.35 -3.63 -1.79
CA GLU A 92 25.46 -4.48 -2.21
C GLU A 92 25.12 -5.30 -3.48
N GLY A 93 23.87 -5.75 -3.63
CA GLY A 93 23.41 -6.46 -4.82
C GLY A 93 23.10 -5.54 -6.01
N PHE A 94 22.87 -4.27 -5.73
CA PHE A 94 22.52 -3.24 -6.70
C PHE A 94 23.22 -1.93 -6.32
N PRO A 95 24.55 -1.84 -6.44
CA PRO A 95 25.27 -0.60 -6.17
C PRO A 95 25.13 0.38 -7.34
N LEU A 96 25.26 1.68 -7.06
CA LEU A 96 25.37 2.72 -8.11
C LEU A 96 26.58 2.49 -9.03
N GLN A 97 27.68 1.98 -8.47
CA GLN A 97 28.90 1.64 -9.21
C GLN A 97 29.37 0.23 -8.84
N ILE A 98 29.63 -0.59 -9.86
CA ILE A 98 30.07 -1.97 -9.66
C ILE A 98 31.59 -1.99 -9.46
N MET A 99 32.02 -2.07 -8.20
CA MET A 99 33.44 -2.21 -7.85
C MET A 99 33.90 -3.68 -7.77
N LYS A 100 33.02 -4.59 -7.33
CA LYS A 100 33.35 -6.01 -7.08
C LYS A 100 32.19 -6.92 -7.48
N PHE A 101 32.25 -7.51 -8.68
CA PHE A 101 31.21 -8.40 -9.21
C PHE A 101 30.84 -9.57 -8.27
N LYS A 102 31.84 -10.22 -7.66
CA LYS A 102 31.60 -11.35 -6.73
C LYS A 102 30.74 -10.94 -5.53
N LYS A 103 30.91 -9.72 -5.01
CA LYS A 103 30.12 -9.21 -3.88
C LYS A 103 28.66 -8.98 -4.29
N VAL A 104 28.45 -8.42 -5.48
CA VAL A 104 27.13 -8.21 -6.08
C VAL A 104 26.39 -9.54 -6.24
N GLU A 105 27.04 -10.55 -6.78
CA GLU A 105 26.43 -11.87 -7.00
C GLU A 105 26.01 -12.53 -5.68
N VAL A 106 26.87 -12.48 -4.66
CA VAL A 106 26.57 -13.03 -3.33
C VAL A 106 25.36 -12.32 -2.71
N ALA A 107 25.30 -10.98 -2.79
CA ALA A 107 24.17 -10.21 -2.28
C ALA A 107 22.86 -10.52 -3.03
N ARG A 108 22.90 -10.63 -4.36
CA ARG A 108 21.73 -11.04 -5.17
C ARG A 108 21.24 -12.43 -4.81
N LYS A 109 22.14 -13.40 -4.60
CA LYS A 109 21.77 -14.75 -4.13
C LYS A 109 21.08 -14.71 -2.76
N LYS A 110 21.55 -13.86 -1.84
CA LYS A 110 20.88 -13.65 -0.54
C LYS A 110 19.47 -13.10 -0.72
N ILE A 111 19.27 -12.13 -1.62
CA ILE A 111 17.94 -11.57 -1.90
C ILE A 111 16.98 -12.64 -2.44
N ILE A 112 17.40 -13.42 -3.45
CA ILE A 112 16.60 -14.53 -3.99
C ILE A 112 16.27 -15.55 -2.91
N ALA A 113 17.24 -15.91 -2.05
CA ALA A 113 17.01 -16.87 -0.98
C ALA A 113 16.00 -16.37 0.08
N VAL A 114 15.92 -15.06 0.33
CA VAL A 114 14.86 -14.50 1.18
C VAL A 114 13.51 -14.62 0.46
N ILE A 115 13.42 -14.14 -0.77
CA ILE A 115 12.19 -14.18 -1.57
C ILE A 115 11.66 -15.61 -1.69
N GLU A 116 12.50 -16.58 -2.02
CA GLU A 116 12.12 -17.98 -2.19
C GLU A 116 11.45 -18.57 -0.93
N LYS A 117 11.95 -18.18 0.26
CA LYS A 117 11.37 -18.57 1.55
C LYS A 117 10.02 -17.92 1.83
N SER A 118 9.76 -16.76 1.24
CA SER A 118 8.52 -16.01 1.43
C SER A 118 7.45 -16.30 0.36
N ILE A 119 7.79 -16.97 -0.74
CA ILE A 119 6.91 -17.14 -1.90
C ILE A 119 5.79 -18.17 -1.69
N SER A 120 6.09 -19.39 -1.26
CA SER A 120 5.12 -20.51 -1.31
C SER A 120 4.94 -21.26 0.00
N GLY A 121 3.72 -21.37 0.49
CA GLY A 121 3.35 -22.16 1.66
C GLY A 121 2.11 -21.59 2.35
N LYS A 122 1.47 -22.37 3.23
CA LYS A 122 0.15 -22.06 3.81
C LYS A 122 0.00 -20.66 4.41
N SER A 123 1.09 -20.05 4.90
CA SER A 123 1.11 -18.73 5.52
C SER A 123 2.06 -17.74 4.84
N LEU A 124 2.41 -17.99 3.57
CA LEU A 124 3.34 -17.22 2.76
C LEU A 124 2.60 -16.42 1.66
N ILE A 125 3.33 -15.73 0.78
CA ILE A 125 2.73 -14.86 -0.26
C ILE A 125 1.69 -15.65 -1.06
N TYR A 126 2.03 -16.85 -1.51
CA TYR A 126 1.11 -17.78 -2.15
C TYR A 126 0.83 -18.97 -1.22
N PRO A 127 -0.42 -19.17 -0.77
CA PRO A 127 -0.81 -20.32 0.05
C PRO A 127 -0.51 -21.67 -0.62
N LYS A 128 -0.64 -21.71 -1.95
CA LYS A 128 -0.40 -22.85 -2.82
C LYS A 128 0.13 -22.36 -4.17
N ILE A 129 0.88 -23.23 -4.85
CA ILE A 129 1.27 -23.01 -6.25
C ILE A 129 0.20 -23.58 -7.18
N TYR A 130 -0.25 -22.75 -8.12
CA TYR A 130 -1.23 -23.11 -9.14
C TYR A 130 -0.53 -23.30 -10.49
N GLU A 131 -1.20 -23.98 -11.41
CA GLU A 131 -0.70 -24.23 -12.77
C GLU A 131 -0.34 -22.92 -13.47
N SER A 132 -1.18 -21.89 -13.33
CA SER A 132 -0.98 -20.55 -13.87
C SER A 132 -0.98 -19.51 -12.75
N MET A 133 0.14 -18.79 -12.65
CA MET A 133 0.40 -17.74 -11.67
C MET A 133 0.56 -16.40 -12.38
N PHE A 134 0.00 -15.34 -11.79
CA PHE A 134 0.22 -13.98 -12.25
C PHE A 134 0.67 -13.10 -11.09
N PHE A 135 1.66 -12.25 -11.28
CA PHE A 135 2.07 -11.32 -10.24
C PHE A 135 2.43 -9.96 -10.78
N ALA A 136 2.54 -9.01 -9.89
CA ALA A 136 2.99 -7.68 -10.23
C ALA A 136 3.85 -7.16 -9.07
N ILE A 137 4.92 -6.45 -9.40
CA ILE A 137 5.88 -5.96 -8.41
C ILE A 137 5.70 -4.46 -8.27
N SER A 138 5.50 -4.01 -7.04
CA SER A 138 5.54 -2.59 -6.70
C SER A 138 6.73 -2.30 -5.79
N ILE A 139 7.54 -1.32 -6.19
CA ILE A 139 8.62 -0.79 -5.38
C ILE A 139 8.16 0.55 -4.82
N TYR A 140 8.19 0.68 -3.51
CA TYR A 140 7.93 1.93 -2.80
C TYR A 140 9.24 2.38 -2.16
N PRO A 141 9.98 3.32 -2.79
CA PRO A 141 11.27 3.80 -2.28
C PRO A 141 11.08 4.65 -1.03
N ASN A 142 12.17 4.95 -0.32
CA ASN A 142 12.09 5.92 0.77
C ASN A 142 11.63 7.30 0.25
N LEU A 143 12.21 7.73 -0.88
CA LEU A 143 11.88 8.94 -1.60
C LEU A 143 11.87 8.65 -3.11
N TYR A 144 10.87 9.15 -3.84
CA TYR A 144 10.74 8.92 -5.29
C TYR A 144 11.73 9.72 -6.14
N ASN A 145 12.28 10.80 -5.58
CA ASN A 145 13.27 11.65 -6.23
C ASN A 145 14.72 11.24 -5.94
N ASP A 146 14.94 10.06 -5.35
CA ASP A 146 16.27 9.50 -5.14
C ASP A 146 16.81 8.89 -6.45
N GLU A 147 18.04 9.26 -6.82
CA GLU A 147 18.78 8.69 -7.96
C GLU A 147 18.85 7.15 -7.86
N PHE A 148 18.99 6.62 -6.64
CA PHE A 148 18.98 5.19 -6.40
C PHE A 148 17.65 4.53 -6.83
N TYR A 149 16.51 5.22 -6.68
CA TYR A 149 15.25 4.69 -7.14
C TYR A 149 15.20 4.61 -8.68
N THR A 150 15.42 5.74 -9.34
CA THR A 150 15.28 5.90 -10.79
C THR A 150 16.30 5.05 -11.55
N ASP A 151 17.57 5.07 -11.13
CA ASP A 151 18.65 4.45 -11.89
C ASP A 151 18.93 3.01 -11.50
N ILE A 152 18.64 2.64 -10.25
CA ILE A 152 18.95 1.30 -9.76
C ILE A 152 17.69 0.47 -9.53
N LEU A 153 16.75 0.96 -8.72
CA LEU A 153 15.59 0.15 -8.35
C LEU A 153 14.68 -0.12 -9.56
N VAL A 154 14.38 0.90 -10.36
CA VAL A 154 13.51 0.75 -11.54
C VAL A 154 14.22 -0.01 -12.67
N LYS A 155 15.47 0.35 -12.99
CA LYS A 155 16.18 -0.19 -14.17
C LYS A 155 16.82 -1.56 -13.95
N HIS A 156 17.17 -1.91 -12.71
CA HIS A 156 17.95 -3.12 -12.42
C HIS A 156 17.30 -4.03 -11.39
N PHE A 157 16.79 -3.49 -10.28
CA PHE A 157 16.18 -4.32 -9.23
C PHE A 157 14.84 -4.90 -9.68
N LEU A 158 13.95 -4.10 -10.26
CA LEU A 158 12.65 -4.56 -10.75
C LEU A 158 12.75 -5.69 -11.80
N PRO A 159 13.57 -5.58 -12.87
CA PRO A 159 13.77 -6.69 -13.80
C PRO A 159 14.33 -7.95 -13.14
N PHE A 160 15.26 -7.78 -12.20
CA PHE A 160 15.80 -8.90 -11.42
C PHE A 160 14.72 -9.61 -10.60
N LEU A 161 13.86 -8.85 -9.90
CA LEU A 161 12.77 -9.43 -9.13
C LEU A 161 11.74 -10.12 -10.02
N ASN A 162 11.36 -9.51 -11.16
CA ASN A 162 10.42 -10.10 -12.12
C ASN A 162 10.93 -11.45 -12.63
N LYS A 163 12.21 -11.52 -13.01
CA LYS A 163 12.82 -12.77 -13.49
C LYS A 163 12.96 -13.79 -12.37
N GLY A 164 13.51 -13.40 -11.22
CA GLY A 164 13.77 -14.29 -10.10
C GLY A 164 12.49 -14.89 -9.51
N ILE A 165 11.44 -14.09 -9.29
CA ILE A 165 10.15 -14.60 -8.78
C ILE A 165 9.49 -15.53 -9.79
N LYS A 166 9.57 -15.22 -11.09
CA LYS A 166 9.05 -16.09 -12.15
C LYS A 166 9.75 -17.45 -12.13
N GLU A 167 11.08 -17.48 -12.04
CA GLU A 167 11.89 -18.71 -11.96
C GLU A 167 11.52 -19.53 -10.72
N ILE A 168 11.48 -18.90 -9.55
CA ILE A 168 11.07 -19.54 -8.29
C ILE A 168 9.68 -20.19 -8.41
N LEU A 169 8.70 -19.49 -9.01
CA LEU A 169 7.34 -20.02 -9.15
C LEU A 169 7.29 -21.25 -10.06
N ILE A 170 8.07 -21.25 -11.16
CA ILE A 170 8.18 -22.39 -12.08
C ILE A 170 8.85 -23.57 -11.38
N GLU A 171 9.98 -23.34 -10.70
CA GLU A 171 10.71 -24.37 -9.93
C GLU A 171 9.84 -25.02 -8.84
N LYS A 172 8.96 -24.23 -8.22
CA LYS A 172 8.00 -24.71 -7.21
C LYS A 172 6.76 -25.39 -7.78
N GLY A 173 6.69 -25.58 -9.10
CA GLY A 173 5.69 -26.42 -9.76
C GLY A 173 4.62 -25.68 -10.57
N SER A 174 4.76 -24.37 -10.81
CA SER A 174 3.87 -23.67 -11.75
C SER A 174 4.26 -23.98 -13.19
N VAL A 175 3.28 -24.24 -14.06
CA VAL A 175 3.52 -24.44 -15.50
C VAL A 175 3.72 -23.10 -16.20
N LYS A 176 2.99 -22.07 -15.77
CA LYS A 176 3.03 -20.72 -16.36
C LYS A 176 3.08 -19.67 -15.26
N ALA A 177 4.16 -18.90 -15.24
CA ALA A 177 4.28 -17.72 -14.38
C ALA A 177 4.45 -16.46 -15.24
N HIS A 178 3.48 -15.55 -15.12
CA HIS A 178 3.46 -14.26 -15.82
C HIS A 178 3.57 -13.12 -14.82
N TYR A 179 4.17 -12.02 -15.25
CA TYR A 179 4.20 -10.79 -14.45
C TYR A 179 3.67 -9.60 -15.24
N TYR A 180 3.19 -8.59 -14.53
CA TYR A 180 2.82 -7.31 -15.11
C TYR A 180 4.07 -6.60 -15.66
N SER A 181 4.08 -6.36 -16.97
CA SER A 181 5.13 -5.60 -17.64
C SER A 181 4.77 -4.13 -17.67
N TYR A 182 5.59 -3.31 -17.02
CA TYR A 182 5.48 -1.86 -17.11
C TYR A 182 5.82 -1.36 -18.53
N PRO A 183 5.22 -0.25 -18.98
CA PRO A 183 5.56 0.34 -20.28
C PRO A 183 7.06 0.67 -20.39
N GLU A 184 7.72 0.25 -21.47
CA GLU A 184 9.17 0.45 -21.65
C GLU A 184 9.59 1.92 -21.54
N LYS A 185 8.77 2.83 -22.04
CA LYS A 185 9.02 4.27 -21.95
C LYS A 185 9.21 4.72 -20.50
N ASN A 186 8.43 4.16 -19.57
CA ASN A 186 8.46 4.52 -18.15
C ASN A 186 9.64 3.85 -17.43
N LEU A 187 10.04 2.65 -17.87
CA LEU A 187 11.24 1.97 -17.37
C LEU A 187 12.50 2.74 -17.78
N LYS A 188 12.57 3.21 -19.03
CA LYS A 188 13.72 3.96 -19.56
C LYS A 188 13.85 5.35 -18.93
N SER A 189 12.73 6.04 -18.71
CA SER A 189 12.74 7.34 -18.03
C SER A 189 13.01 7.25 -16.53
N GLY A 190 12.88 6.06 -15.94
CA GLY A 190 13.00 5.84 -14.49
C GLY A 190 11.91 6.51 -13.64
N ASN A 191 10.91 7.11 -14.29
CA ASN A 191 9.72 7.68 -13.67
C ASN A 191 8.60 6.65 -13.63
N LEU A 192 8.85 5.55 -12.92
CA LEU A 192 7.85 4.53 -12.73
C LEU A 192 6.93 4.94 -11.58
N ASN A 193 5.64 5.06 -11.88
CA ASN A 193 4.65 5.03 -10.81
C ASN A 193 4.50 3.58 -10.32
N PRO A 194 4.45 3.34 -9.01
CA PRO A 194 4.05 2.03 -8.49
C PRO A 194 2.68 1.64 -9.04
N ILE A 195 2.32 0.37 -8.94
CA ILE A 195 1.02 -0.11 -9.41
C ILE A 195 -0.07 0.66 -8.67
N PHE A 196 -0.94 1.38 -9.36
CA PHE A 196 -2.02 2.11 -8.69
C PHE A 196 -3.16 1.16 -8.28
N PRO A 197 -3.98 1.52 -7.27
CA PRO A 197 -5.12 0.72 -6.84
C PRO A 197 -6.04 0.24 -7.98
N HIS A 198 -6.32 1.10 -8.97
CA HIS A 198 -7.15 0.72 -10.12
C HIS A 198 -6.54 -0.43 -10.97
N VAL A 199 -5.22 -0.55 -11.02
CA VAL A 199 -4.53 -1.67 -11.71
C VAL A 199 -4.65 -2.95 -10.88
N VAL A 200 -4.51 -2.85 -9.55
CA VAL A 200 -4.72 -3.98 -8.63
C VAL A 200 -6.11 -4.59 -8.83
N ILE A 201 -7.14 -3.73 -8.88
CA ILE A 201 -8.53 -4.13 -9.13
C ILE A 201 -8.67 -4.70 -10.54
N LYS A 202 -8.25 -3.96 -11.59
CA LYS A 202 -8.41 -4.38 -13.00
C LYS A 202 -7.79 -5.75 -13.31
N TYR A 203 -6.66 -6.07 -12.70
CA TYR A 203 -5.93 -7.33 -12.93
C TYR A 203 -6.25 -8.43 -11.90
N ASN A 204 -7.20 -8.19 -10.99
CA ASN A 204 -7.58 -9.08 -9.90
C ASN A 204 -6.37 -9.57 -9.08
N LEU A 205 -5.49 -8.65 -8.69
CA LEU A 205 -4.23 -8.97 -8.00
C LEU A 205 -4.39 -9.39 -6.53
N LEU A 206 -5.63 -9.56 -6.05
CA LEU A 206 -5.94 -9.97 -4.68
C LEU A 206 -6.37 -11.45 -4.59
N THR A 207 -6.53 -12.17 -5.72
CA THR A 207 -6.97 -13.59 -5.73
C THR A 207 -5.84 -14.55 -5.35
N GLU A 208 -6.12 -15.79 -4.95
CA GLU A 208 -5.07 -16.69 -4.43
C GLU A 208 -3.89 -16.94 -5.37
N ASN A 209 -4.13 -17.07 -6.67
CA ASN A 209 -3.12 -17.29 -7.71
C ASN A 209 -2.57 -15.99 -8.33
N ARG A 210 -3.00 -14.83 -7.83
CA ARG A 210 -2.57 -13.51 -8.29
C ARG A 210 -2.09 -12.65 -7.14
N ALA A 211 -1.00 -11.91 -7.32
CA ALA A 211 -0.52 -11.05 -6.25
C ALA A 211 0.09 -9.77 -6.78
N GLU A 212 -0.19 -8.67 -6.10
CA GLU A 212 0.79 -7.61 -6.00
C GLU A 212 1.76 -7.93 -4.86
N ILE A 213 3.05 -7.99 -5.18
CA ILE A 213 4.14 -8.12 -4.23
C ILE A 213 4.80 -6.76 -4.08
N ILE A 214 4.77 -6.24 -2.86
CA ILE A 214 5.31 -4.94 -2.48
C ILE A 214 6.70 -5.12 -1.89
N PHE A 215 7.64 -4.31 -2.38
CA PHE A 215 8.95 -4.07 -1.77
C PHE A 215 8.94 -2.64 -1.22
N GLY A 216 8.63 -2.51 0.07
CA GLY A 216 8.55 -1.22 0.77
C GLY A 216 9.87 -0.88 1.44
N PHE A 217 10.51 0.19 0.99
CA PHE A 217 11.78 0.66 1.52
C PHE A 217 11.55 1.66 2.65
N THR A 218 12.23 1.43 3.76
CA THR A 218 12.40 2.35 4.89
C THR A 218 13.89 2.58 5.13
N GLU A 219 14.22 3.38 6.14
CA GLU A 219 15.62 3.54 6.55
C GLU A 219 16.19 2.24 7.14
N ASN A 220 15.36 1.40 7.75
CA ASN A 220 15.79 0.14 8.34
C ASN A 220 16.05 -0.95 7.28
N GLY A 221 15.27 -0.97 6.19
CA GLY A 221 15.42 -2.00 5.16
C GLY A 221 14.26 -2.07 4.19
N VAL A 222 14.03 -3.28 3.68
CA VAL A 222 13.04 -3.55 2.63
C VAL A 222 12.08 -4.62 3.10
N TYR A 223 10.83 -4.23 3.31
CA TYR A 223 9.75 -5.14 3.64
C TYR A 223 9.19 -5.79 2.39
N ILE A 224 9.07 -7.12 2.41
CA ILE A 224 8.39 -7.91 1.38
C ILE A 224 6.97 -8.16 1.86
N ALA A 225 5.99 -7.65 1.12
CA ALA A 225 4.58 -7.73 1.50
C ALA A 225 3.69 -8.15 0.33
N ARG A 226 2.49 -8.67 0.63
CA ARG A 226 1.42 -8.91 -0.35
C ARG A 226 0.26 -7.98 -0.07
N THR A 227 -0.21 -7.28 -1.10
CA THR A 227 -1.41 -6.42 -0.98
C THR A 227 -2.63 -7.24 -0.61
N PHE A 228 -3.37 -6.80 0.40
CA PHE A 228 -4.59 -7.44 0.90
C PHE A 228 -5.82 -6.62 0.56
N THR A 229 -5.72 -5.30 0.65
CA THR A 229 -6.80 -4.38 0.30
C THR A 229 -6.22 -3.09 -0.27
N VAL A 230 -7.02 -2.40 -1.08
CA VAL A 230 -6.65 -1.15 -1.74
C VAL A 230 -7.81 -0.17 -1.64
N ASP A 231 -7.50 1.12 -1.66
CA ASP A 231 -8.49 2.18 -1.87
C ASP A 231 -9.21 1.96 -3.21
N ASP A 232 -10.51 2.25 -3.26
CA ASP A 232 -11.22 2.30 -4.53
C ASP A 232 -11.34 3.77 -4.99
N PRO A 233 -10.37 4.27 -5.78
CA PRO A 233 -10.43 5.64 -6.26
C PRO A 233 -11.61 5.86 -7.22
N ASN A 234 -12.08 4.82 -7.92
CA ASN A 234 -13.20 4.96 -8.85
C ASN A 234 -14.51 5.11 -8.09
N PHE A 235 -14.69 4.43 -6.95
CA PHE A 235 -15.85 4.62 -6.09
C PHE A 235 -15.96 6.07 -5.58
N LYS A 236 -14.88 6.60 -4.98
CA LYS A 236 -14.84 7.98 -4.46
C LYS A 236 -15.01 9.01 -5.57
N LYS A 237 -14.36 8.77 -6.72
CA LYS A 237 -14.48 9.62 -7.91
C LYS A 237 -15.90 9.60 -8.47
N LYS A 238 -16.55 8.43 -8.55
CA LYS A 238 -17.93 8.29 -9.02
C LYS A 238 -18.90 9.08 -8.13
N ILE A 239 -18.76 8.97 -6.80
CA ILE A 239 -19.57 9.75 -5.85
C ILE A 239 -19.38 11.26 -6.05
N ASP A 240 -18.15 11.70 -6.32
CA ASP A 240 -17.82 13.10 -6.54
C ASP A 240 -18.33 13.62 -7.90
N GLU A 241 -18.16 12.83 -8.95
CA GLU A 241 -18.48 13.18 -10.33
C GLU A 241 -19.94 12.89 -10.72
N GLU A 242 -20.71 12.11 -9.97
CA GLU A 242 -22.13 11.86 -10.29
C GLU A 242 -23.08 12.71 -9.45
N ARG A 243 -22.55 13.72 -8.73
CA ARG A 243 -23.38 14.67 -8.00
C ARG A 243 -24.33 15.41 -8.95
N PRO A 244 -25.60 15.64 -8.54
CA PRO A 244 -26.56 16.39 -9.35
C PRO A 244 -26.11 17.81 -9.69
N CYS A 245 -25.45 18.51 -8.76
CA CYS A 245 -24.86 19.83 -8.97
C CYS A 245 -23.33 19.73 -9.00
N LYS A 246 -22.70 20.21 -10.08
CA LYS A 246 -21.25 20.19 -10.30
C LYS A 246 -20.72 21.59 -10.49
N GLU A 247 -20.35 22.23 -9.40
CA GLU A 247 -19.52 23.42 -9.47
C GLU A 247 -18.05 23.05 -9.26
N PHE A 248 -17.24 23.23 -10.32
CA PHE A 248 -15.80 22.93 -10.31
C PHE A 248 -14.96 24.04 -9.67
N LYS A 249 -15.57 25.17 -9.28
CA LYS A 249 -14.86 26.27 -8.63
C LYS A 249 -14.57 25.89 -7.18
N SER A 250 -13.32 25.57 -6.89
CA SER A 250 -12.77 25.37 -5.54
C SER A 250 -13.36 24.21 -4.72
N SER A 251 -13.32 22.99 -5.26
CA SER A 251 -13.70 21.79 -4.49
C SER A 251 -12.53 21.21 -3.70
N ILE A 252 -12.75 20.93 -2.40
CA ILE A 252 -11.85 20.09 -1.61
C ILE A 252 -11.92 18.67 -2.17
N SER A 253 -10.78 17.97 -2.23
CA SER A 253 -10.78 16.58 -2.72
C SER A 253 -11.50 15.63 -1.74
N PRO A 254 -12.14 14.55 -2.24
CA PRO A 254 -12.69 13.48 -1.41
C PRO A 254 -11.74 12.98 -0.31
N LYS A 255 -10.47 12.75 -0.67
CA LYS A 255 -9.46 12.20 0.26
C LYS A 255 -9.13 13.16 1.38
N LEU A 256 -8.92 14.44 1.05
CA LEU A 256 -8.64 15.47 2.05
C LEU A 256 -9.83 15.68 2.98
N SER A 257 -11.06 15.62 2.47
CA SER A 257 -12.27 15.72 3.28
C SER A 257 -12.36 14.60 4.33
N ILE A 258 -12.09 13.36 3.92
CA ILE A 258 -12.02 12.21 4.84
C ILE A 258 -10.91 12.42 5.89
N GLN A 259 -9.73 12.88 5.46
CA GLN A 259 -8.62 13.17 6.38
C GLN A 259 -9.00 14.21 7.43
N MET A 260 -9.65 15.32 7.03
CA MET A 260 -10.14 16.36 7.93
C MET A 260 -11.12 15.81 8.97
N LEU A 261 -12.06 14.96 8.55
CA LEU A 261 -13.00 14.29 9.46
C LEU A 261 -12.29 13.33 10.41
N ASN A 262 -11.26 12.64 9.94
CA ASN A 262 -10.46 11.72 10.76
C ASN A 262 -9.66 12.46 11.85
N PHE A 263 -9.26 13.71 11.62
CA PHE A 263 -8.60 14.56 12.63
C PHE A 263 -9.51 14.95 13.80
N LEU A 264 -10.82 14.71 13.72
CA LEU A 264 -11.73 14.87 14.86
C LEU A 264 -11.52 13.78 15.92
N ASN A 265 -10.82 12.69 15.60
CA ASN A 265 -10.47 11.61 16.54
C ASN A 265 -11.67 10.93 17.20
N VAL A 266 -12.77 10.78 16.45
CA VAL A 266 -14.06 10.22 16.93
C VAL A 266 -14.51 8.97 16.18
N PHE A 267 -13.56 8.15 15.75
CA PHE A 267 -13.79 6.98 14.87
C PHE A 267 -14.92 6.06 15.33
N ASP A 268 -15.03 5.77 16.62
CA ASP A 268 -15.97 4.77 17.15
C ASP A 268 -17.34 5.33 17.58
N ARG A 269 -17.65 6.59 17.25
CA ARG A 269 -18.90 7.25 17.68
C ARG A 269 -19.49 8.23 16.67
N ARG A 270 -19.12 8.11 15.39
CA ARG A 270 -19.49 9.06 14.33
C ARG A 270 -21.00 9.17 14.15
N GLU A 271 -21.70 8.05 14.28
CA GLU A 271 -23.15 7.92 14.19
C GLU A 271 -23.94 8.73 15.23
N LYS A 272 -23.27 9.11 16.32
CA LYS A 272 -23.86 9.90 17.41
C LYS A 272 -23.50 11.38 17.33
N LEU A 273 -22.65 11.76 16.38
CA LEU A 273 -22.10 13.11 16.29
C LEU A 273 -22.70 13.89 15.12
N LYS A 274 -22.82 15.19 15.35
CA LYS A 274 -23.29 16.17 14.37
C LYS A 274 -22.10 16.98 13.87
N ILE A 275 -21.96 17.07 12.56
CA ILE A 275 -21.00 17.93 11.87
C ILE A 275 -21.73 19.12 11.30
N LEU A 276 -21.21 20.31 11.57
CA LEU A 276 -21.63 21.55 10.94
C LEU A 276 -20.52 22.04 10.02
N ASP A 277 -20.84 22.20 8.74
CA ASP A 277 -20.03 22.98 7.81
C ASP A 277 -20.73 24.31 7.52
N PRO A 278 -20.28 25.44 8.12
CA PRO A 278 -20.92 26.74 7.95
C PRO A 278 -20.60 27.42 6.62
N PHE A 279 -19.75 26.80 5.79
CA PHE A 279 -19.36 27.29 4.46
C PHE A 279 -19.35 26.11 3.48
N VAL A 280 -20.52 25.47 3.35
CA VAL A 280 -20.66 24.16 2.71
C VAL A 280 -20.22 24.14 1.25
N GLY A 281 -20.38 25.26 0.52
CA GLY A 281 -20.11 25.37 -0.91
C GLY A 281 -20.74 24.20 -1.67
N ASN A 282 -19.91 23.41 -2.34
CA ASN A 282 -20.36 22.25 -3.10
C ASN A 282 -20.66 20.98 -2.27
N GLY A 283 -20.55 21.06 -0.94
CA GLY A 283 -20.92 20.01 0.01
C GLY A 283 -19.98 18.81 0.07
N THR A 284 -18.74 18.88 -0.44
CA THR A 284 -17.82 17.72 -0.40
C THR A 284 -17.59 17.23 1.03
N ILE A 285 -17.28 18.12 1.99
CA ILE A 285 -17.00 17.70 3.36
C ILE A 285 -18.22 16.98 3.95
N LEU A 286 -19.42 17.55 3.80
CA LEU A 286 -20.64 16.95 4.34
C LEU A 286 -21.02 15.64 3.65
N LEU A 287 -20.83 15.52 2.34
CA LEU A 287 -21.09 14.27 1.63
C LEU A 287 -20.21 13.14 2.17
N PHE A 288 -18.92 13.39 2.35
CA PHE A 288 -18.01 12.40 2.93
C PHE A 288 -18.23 12.23 4.43
N ALA A 289 -18.72 13.24 5.16
CA ALA A 289 -19.14 13.08 6.55
C ALA A 289 -20.32 12.10 6.66
N LEU A 290 -21.31 12.22 5.78
CA LEU A 290 -22.44 11.29 5.72
C LEU A 290 -21.98 9.85 5.40
N LEU A 291 -21.04 9.68 4.46
CA LEU A 291 -20.45 8.37 4.15
C LEU A 291 -19.59 7.79 5.27
N GLN A 292 -19.20 8.61 6.22
CA GLN A 292 -18.48 8.23 7.43
C GLN A 292 -19.42 8.17 8.65
N ASP A 293 -20.74 8.05 8.41
CA ASP A 293 -21.81 7.91 9.39
C ASP A 293 -22.11 9.12 10.27
N PHE A 294 -21.59 10.32 9.97
CA PHE A 294 -21.96 11.52 10.72
C PHE A 294 -23.38 12.00 10.38
N GLN A 295 -24.04 12.63 11.35
CA GLN A 295 -25.18 13.51 11.06
C GLN A 295 -24.67 14.86 10.55
N ILE A 296 -25.23 15.38 9.46
CA ILE A 296 -24.69 16.54 8.75
C ILE A 296 -25.62 17.75 8.80
N TYR A 297 -25.03 18.93 8.97
CA TYR A 297 -25.66 20.23 8.86
C TYR A 297 -24.77 21.13 8.03
N GLY A 298 -25.35 21.81 7.05
CA GLY A 298 -24.65 22.74 6.16
C GLY A 298 -25.32 24.09 6.15
N SER A 299 -24.52 25.14 6.04
CA SER A 299 -24.99 26.48 5.72
C SER A 299 -24.12 27.05 4.61
N ASP A 300 -24.75 27.78 3.70
CA ASP A 300 -24.06 28.67 2.78
C ASP A 300 -24.75 30.04 2.78
N ILE A 301 -24.00 31.07 2.45
CA ILE A 301 -24.57 32.40 2.18
C ILE A 301 -25.13 32.47 0.77
N ASP A 302 -24.58 31.66 -0.15
CA ASP A 302 -25.11 31.51 -1.49
C ASP A 302 -26.39 30.67 -1.46
N PRO A 303 -27.55 31.22 -1.87
CA PRO A 303 -28.79 30.47 -1.93
C PRO A 303 -28.88 29.52 -3.14
N SER A 304 -27.94 29.60 -4.10
CA SER A 304 -27.88 28.74 -5.29
C SER A 304 -27.11 27.44 -5.06
#